data_AF-T1E1J3-F1
#
_entry.id   AF-T1E1J3-F1
#
_cell.length_a   1.000
_cell.length_b   1.000
_cell.length_c   1.000
_cell.angle_alpha   90.00
_cell.angle_beta   90.00
_cell.angle_gamma   90.00
#
_symmetry.space_group_name_H-M   'P 1'
#
loop_
_entity.id
_entity.type
_entity.pdbx_description
1 polymer ?
#
loop_
_entity_poly.entity_id
_entity_poly.type
_entity_poly.pdbx_seq_one_letter_code
_entity_poly.pdbx_strand_id
1 'polypeptide(L)'
;LAYDTHGIVRKVHDLLKLYNDFDIPAERLLFKIPSTWQGIEAARVLESEGIQTHLTFVYSFAQAAAAAQAGASVIQIFVGRIRDW
;
A
#
# COMPACT_ATOMS: atom_id res chain seq x y z
N LEU A 1 -10.81 6.10 4.40
CA LEU A 1 -10.14 4.78 4.38
C LEU A 1 -8.73 4.79 4.97
N ALA A 2 -7.93 5.86 4.82
CA ALA A 2 -6.52 5.87 5.22
C ALA A 2 -6.21 5.44 6.68
N TYR A 3 -7.19 5.44 7.58
CA TYR A 3 -7.05 5.02 8.98
C TYR A 3 -7.94 3.82 9.35
N ASP A 4 -8.36 3.02 8.35
CA ASP A 4 -9.19 1.82 8.52
C ASP A 4 -8.54 0.65 7.77
N THR A 5 -7.83 -0.21 8.50
CA THR A 5 -7.11 -1.36 7.94
C THR A 5 -8.04 -2.29 7.16
N HIS A 6 -9.17 -2.68 7.76
CA HIS A 6 -10.10 -3.59 7.11
C HIS A 6 -10.79 -2.94 5.91
N GLY A 7 -11.07 -1.64 5.98
CA GLY A 7 -11.60 -0.86 4.87
C GLY A 7 -10.64 -0.80 3.68
N ILE A 8 -9.33 -0.66 3.92
CA ILE A 8 -8.30 -0.69 2.88
C ILE A 8 -8.23 -2.08 2.24
N VAL A 9 -8.14 -3.14 3.04
CA VAL A 9 -8.06 -4.53 2.54
C VAL A 9 -9.28 -4.87 1.68
N ARG A 10 -10.49 -4.61 2.18
CA ARG A 10 -11.73 -4.81 1.41
C ARG A 10 -11.69 -4.05 0.08
N LYS A 11 -11.27 -2.78 0.11
CA LYS A 11 -11.23 -1.96 -1.10
C LYS A 11 -10.23 -2.49 -2.12
N VAL A 12 -9.09 -3.01 -1.69
CA VAL A 12 -8.10 -3.61 -2.59
C VAL A 12 -8.65 -4.88 -3.23
N HIS A 13 -9.32 -5.76 -2.48
CA HIS A 13 -9.97 -6.93 -3.07
C HIS A 13 -11.08 -6.57 -4.07
N ASP A 14 -11.89 -5.56 -3.76
CA ASP A 14 -12.92 -5.08 -4.69
C ASP A 14 -12.32 -4.58 -6.01
N LEU A 15 -11.20 -3.84 -5.93
CA LEU A 15 -10.49 -3.38 -7.11
C LEU A 15 -9.82 -4.53 -7.86
N LEU A 16 -9.19 -5.47 -7.16
CA LEU A 16 -8.59 -6.65 -7.77
C LEU A 16 -9.62 -7.47 -8.55
N LYS A 17 -10.80 -7.68 -7.96
CA LYS A 17 -11.92 -8.33 -8.64
C LYS A 17 -12.33 -7.56 -9.90
N LEU A 18 -12.50 -6.25 -9.79
CA LEU A 18 -12.85 -5.40 -10.93
C LEU A 18 -11.83 -5.52 -12.07
N TYR A 19 -10.53 -5.51 -11.76
CA TYR A 19 -9.48 -5.64 -12.79
C TYR A 19 -9.43 -7.04 -13.40
N ASN A 20 -9.68 -8.08 -12.61
CA ASN A 20 -9.81 -9.45 -13.12
C ASN A 20 -11.01 -9.58 -14.09
N ASP A 21 -12.12 -8.87 -13.85
CA ASP A 21 -13.27 -8.84 -14.77
C ASP A 21 -12.93 -8.20 -16.13
N PHE A 22 -11.81 -7.46 -16.22
CA PHE A 22 -11.25 -6.90 -17.46
C PHE A 22 -10.04 -7.69 -17.98
N ASP A 23 -9.83 -8.92 -17.53
CA ASP A 23 -8.70 -9.79 -17.90
C ASP A 23 -7.31 -9.17 -17.60
N ILE A 24 -7.22 -8.30 -16.59
CA ILE A 24 -5.96 -7.70 -16.13
C ILE A 24 -5.43 -8.51 -14.95
N PRO A 25 -4.29 -9.22 -15.09
CA PRO A 25 -3.75 -10.05 -14.01
C PRO A 25 -3.17 -9.22 -12.87
N ALA A 26 -3.24 -9.77 -11.66
CA ALA A 26 -2.77 -9.14 -10.42
C ALA A 26 -1.30 -8.67 -10.48
N GLU A 27 -0.45 -9.40 -11.19
CA GLU A 27 0.98 -9.09 -11.39
C GLU A 27 1.23 -7.75 -12.10
N ARG A 28 0.22 -7.22 -12.80
CA ARG A 28 0.28 -5.91 -13.47
C ARG A 28 -0.30 -4.78 -12.62
N LEU A 29 -0.77 -5.09 -11.42
CA LEU A 29 -1.40 -4.16 -10.50
C LEU A 29 -0.48 -3.88 -9.33
N LEU A 30 -0.48 -2.63 -8.90
CA LEU A 30 0.24 -2.18 -7.72
C LEU A 30 -0.66 -1.23 -6.93
N PHE A 31 -1.11 -1.66 -5.75
CA PHE A 31 -2.11 -0.94 -5.00
C PHE A 31 -1.48 0.12 -4.10
N LYS A 32 -1.77 1.39 -4.40
CA LYS A 32 -1.19 2.54 -3.71
C LYS A 32 -1.93 2.82 -2.39
N ILE A 33 -1.21 2.76 -1.26
CA ILE A 33 -1.76 2.88 0.10
C ILE A 33 -0.98 3.95 0.89
N PRO A 34 -1.64 4.92 1.54
CA PRO A 34 -0.98 5.87 2.44
C PRO A 34 -0.26 5.15 3.61
N SER A 35 0.97 5.55 3.92
CA SER A 35 1.79 4.98 5.00
C SER A 35 1.39 5.48 6.40
N THR A 36 0.10 5.40 6.72
CA THR A 36 -0.39 5.42 8.10
C THR A 36 -0.12 4.06 8.74
N TRP A 37 -0.24 3.95 10.06
CA TRP A 37 -0.12 2.64 10.73
C TRP A 37 -1.12 1.62 10.17
N GLN A 38 -2.38 2.02 10.01
CA GLN A 38 -3.44 1.16 9.47
C GLN A 38 -3.19 0.77 8.01
N GLY A 39 -2.61 1.66 7.21
CA GLY A 39 -2.21 1.37 5.83
C GLY A 39 -1.06 0.39 5.74
N ILE A 40 -0.07 0.49 6.64
CA ILE A 40 1.04 -0.46 6.73
C ILE A 40 0.55 -1.84 7.18
N GLU A 41 -0.35 -1.90 8.17
CA GLU A 41 -0.96 -3.16 8.58
C GLU A 41 -1.82 -3.79 7.47
N ALA A 42 -2.52 -2.97 6.68
CA ALA A 42 -3.26 -3.46 5.51
C ALA A 42 -2.30 -4.03 4.46
N ALA A 43 -1.17 -3.35 4.21
CA ALA A 43 -0.15 -3.82 3.29
C ALA A 43 0.43 -5.17 3.74
N ARG A 44 0.70 -5.35 5.03
CA ARG A 44 1.18 -6.62 5.59
C ARG A 44 0.25 -7.80 5.26
N VAL A 45 -1.06 -7.59 5.37
CA VAL A 45 -2.07 -8.60 5.02
C VAL A 45 -2.04 -8.87 3.51
N LEU A 46 -2.13 -7.82 2.70
CA LEU A 46 -2.21 -7.94 1.23
C LEU A 46 -0.96 -8.58 0.62
N GLU A 47 0.24 -8.19 1.06
CA GLU A 47 1.50 -8.78 0.60
C GLU A 47 1.61 -10.26 0.99
N SER A 48 1.08 -10.65 2.17
CA SER A 48 1.03 -12.06 2.58
C SER A 48 0.10 -12.91 1.70
N GLU A 49 -0.83 -12.27 1.01
CA GLU A 49 -1.74 -12.88 0.02
C GLU A 49 -1.17 -12.81 -1.42
N GLY A 50 0.02 -12.24 -1.60
CA GLY A 50 0.65 -12.04 -2.91
C GLY A 50 0.13 -10.83 -3.69
N ILE A 51 -0.60 -9.91 -3.05
CA ILE A 51 -1.10 -8.69 -3.67
C ILE A 51 -0.10 -7.56 -3.46
N GLN A 52 0.52 -7.11 -4.55
CA GLN A 52 1.58 -6.09 -4.50
C GLN A 52 1.05 -4.72 -4.06
N THR A 53 1.75 -4.10 -3.11
CA THR A 53 1.40 -2.81 -2.52
C THR A 53 2.48 -1.76 -2.71
N HIS A 54 2.03 -0.50 -2.80
CA HIS A 54 2.87 0.68 -2.93
C HIS A 54 2.54 1.66 -1.82
N LEU A 55 3.42 1.72 -0.83
CA LEU A 55 3.29 2.57 0.34
C LEU A 55 3.75 3.98 -0.01
N THR A 56 2.84 4.94 0.10
CA THR A 56 3.01 6.33 -0.33
C THR A 56 2.86 7.30 0.84
N PHE A 57 3.26 8.57 0.67
CA PHE A 57 3.31 9.54 1.77
C PHE A 57 4.25 9.10 2.91
N VAL A 58 5.39 8.52 2.55
CA VAL A 58 6.46 8.19 3.50
C VAL A 58 7.33 9.43 3.69
N TYR A 59 7.36 9.95 4.92
CA TYR A 59 8.08 11.18 5.30
C TYR A 59 9.09 10.95 6.41
N SER A 60 9.05 9.80 7.08
CA SER A 60 9.90 9.48 8.22
C SER A 60 10.57 8.12 8.07
N PHE A 61 11.69 7.95 8.76
CA PHE A 61 12.38 6.67 8.86
C PHE A 61 11.46 5.58 9.46
N ALA A 62 10.67 5.92 10.47
CA ALA A 62 9.76 4.99 11.12
C ALA A 62 8.72 4.41 10.13
N GLN A 63 8.13 5.24 9.28
CA GLN A 63 7.22 4.78 8.23
C GLN A 63 7.94 3.89 7.21
N ALA A 64 9.14 4.25 6.78
CA ALA A 64 9.91 3.47 5.81
C ALA A 64 10.30 2.09 6.38
N ALA A 65 10.80 2.06 7.62
CA ALA A 65 11.17 0.82 8.30
C ALA A 65 9.96 -0.09 8.51
N ALA A 66 8.84 0.46 9.00
CA ALA A 66 7.62 -0.32 9.21
C ALA A 66 7.03 -0.84 7.89
N ALA A 67 7.03 -0.04 6.82
CA ALA A 67 6.60 -0.49 5.49
C ALA A 67 7.48 -1.62 4.95
N ALA A 68 8.81 -1.55 5.14
CA ALA A 68 9.73 -2.61 4.75
C ALA A 68 9.51 -3.89 5.56
N GLN A 69 9.30 -3.77 6.87
CA GLN A 69 8.99 -4.91 7.76
C GLN A 69 7.63 -5.55 7.43
N ALA A 70 6.66 -4.78 6.95
CA ALA A 70 5.38 -5.27 6.46
C ALA A 70 5.47 -5.99 5.11
N GLY A 71 6.62 -5.95 4.44
CA GLY A 71 6.82 -6.62 3.15
C GLY A 71 6.31 -5.83 1.94
N ALA A 72 6.14 -4.50 2.06
CA ALA A 72 5.69 -3.66 0.96
C ALA A 72 6.58 -3.80 -0.28
N SER A 73 5.96 -4.07 -1.44
CA SER A 73 6.64 -4.20 -2.73
C SER A 73 7.34 -2.91 -3.17
N VAL A 74 6.72 -1.75 -2.92
CA VAL A 74 7.29 -0.43 -3.23
C VAL A 74 7.07 0.56 -2.08
N ILE A 75 8.11 1.31 -1.72
CA ILE A 75 8.07 2.37 -0.70
C ILE A 75 8.43 3.70 -1.37
N GLN A 76 7.48 4.63 -1.45
CA GLN A 76 7.67 5.95 -2.06
C GLN A 76 7.91 7.03 -1.01
N ILE A 77 9.18 7.43 -0.89
CA ILE A 77 9.63 8.53 -0.03
C ILE A 77 9.44 9.88 -0.75
N PHE A 78 8.78 10.83 -0.09
CA PHE A 78 8.44 12.12 -0.70
C PHE A 78 9.47 13.21 -0.40
N VAL A 79 10.58 13.21 -1.13
CA VAL A 79 11.68 14.17 -0.92
C VAL A 79 11.25 15.62 -1.17
N GLY A 80 10.53 15.90 -2.26
CA GLY A 80 10.12 17.27 -2.61
C GLY A 80 9.27 17.94 -1.52
N ARG A 81 8.33 17.19 -0.93
CA ARG A 81 7.45 17.69 0.13
C ARG A 81 8.16 17.85 1.47
N ILE A 82 9.19 17.05 1.75
CA ILE A 82 10.07 17.25 2.92
C ILE A 82 10.83 18.58 2.77
N ARG A 83 11.30 18.89 1.56
CA ARG A 83 11.99 20.17 1.28
C ARG A 83 11.06 21.38 1.36
N ASP A 84 9.79 21.21 1.01
CA ASP A 84 8.80 22.30 1.03
C ASP A 84 8.35 22.69 2.45
N TRP A 85 8.56 21.81 3.45
CA TRP A 85 8.27 22.07 4.87
C TRP A 85 9.38 22.90 5.53
#